data_AF-A0A9W8XTG1-F1
#
_entry.id   AF-A0A9W8XTG1-F1
#
_cell.length_a   1.000
_cell.length_b   1.000
_cell.length_c   1.000
_cell.angle_alpha   90.00
_cell.angle_beta   90.00
_cell.angle_gamma   90.00
#
_symmetry.space_group_name_H-M   'P 1'
#
loop_
_entity.id
_entity.type
_entity.pdbx_description
1 polymer ?
#
loop_
_entity_poly.entity_id
_entity_poly.type
_entity_poly.pdbx_seq_one_letter_code
_entity_poly.pdbx_strand_id
1 'polypeptide(L)'
;MHLHQADWKSHKKLCSQQASSSASAPNIEHAHACKQKRGDNLEKYISDPFTRIDKGTYLHDRPEKDVFKLLVDAFRMRKADAYKMEGKTTPDSVYTGTASSIVPFRRFLLRVELKRGYMPSWWNSEKKKECEEFGETGGDFSDLRKKATKENVMEHYKDEKMPMQLRMFAEEALGEPAPGTLPGAGAGMRALMTMMEAGGTGDGLHYSMHNISERRRG
;
A
#
# COMPACT_ATOMS: atom_id res chain seq x y z
N MET A 1 22.44 10.15 28.30
CA MET A 1 21.61 9.84 27.12
C MET A 1 22.13 8.55 26.48
N HIS A 2 21.60 7.38 26.83
CA HIS A 2 21.85 6.12 26.11
C HIS A 2 20.71 5.14 26.38
N LEU A 3 20.00 4.69 25.35
CA LEU A 3 19.12 3.51 25.31
C LEU A 3 18.72 3.28 23.83
N HIS A 4 18.56 2.08 23.30
CA HIS A 4 19.39 0.87 23.24
C HIS A 4 18.84 0.08 22.02
N GLN A 5 19.71 -0.62 21.28
CA GLN A 5 19.39 -1.45 20.10
C GLN A 5 18.62 -2.75 20.46
N ALA A 6 17.38 -2.68 20.94
CA ALA A 6 16.74 -3.84 21.58
C ALA A 6 15.51 -4.49 20.89
N ASP A 7 14.97 -4.01 19.76
CA ASP A 7 13.69 -4.54 19.25
C ASP A 7 13.70 -5.25 17.88
N TRP A 8 14.86 -5.73 17.42
CA TRP A 8 14.92 -6.53 16.18
C TRP A 8 14.90 -8.05 16.41
N LYS A 9 15.20 -8.52 17.63
CA LYS A 9 15.31 -9.97 17.93
C LYS A 9 13.97 -10.65 18.24
N SER A 10 12.89 -9.89 18.41
CA SER A 10 11.56 -10.43 18.71
C SER A 10 10.81 -10.94 17.47
N HIS A 11 11.24 -10.57 16.25
CA HIS A 11 10.56 -10.97 15.01
C HIS A 11 10.95 -12.38 14.49
N LYS A 12 11.97 -13.02 15.07
CA LYS A 12 12.47 -14.34 14.60
C LYS A 12 11.80 -15.54 15.29
N LYS A 13 10.97 -15.33 16.32
CA LYS A 13 10.44 -16.43 17.16
C LYS A 13 8.97 -16.79 16.89
N LEU A 14 8.25 -16.07 16.03
CA LEU A 14 6.81 -16.30 15.78
C LEU A 14 6.50 -16.98 14.43
N CYS A 15 7.44 -17.74 13.87
CA CYS A 15 7.18 -18.59 12.70
C CYS A 15 7.77 -20.01 12.78
N SER A 16 8.18 -20.47 13.98
CA SER A 16 8.80 -21.78 14.18
C SER A 16 8.20 -22.61 15.33
N GLN A 17 7.03 -22.24 15.85
CA GLN A 17 6.37 -22.96 16.96
C GLN A 17 5.03 -23.63 16.58
N GLN A 18 4.85 -24.04 15.33
CA GLN A 18 3.70 -24.87 14.96
C GLN A 18 4.12 -26.02 14.04
N ALA A 19 5.08 -26.82 14.52
CA ALA A 19 5.55 -28.03 13.84
C ALA A 19 5.85 -29.18 14.84
N SER A 20 5.10 -29.29 15.93
CA SER A 20 5.28 -30.42 16.86
C SER A 20 4.05 -30.67 17.75
N SER A 21 2.96 -31.18 17.16
CA SER A 21 2.04 -32.11 17.83
C SER A 21 1.25 -32.89 16.78
N SER A 22 1.60 -34.16 16.60
CA SER A 22 0.99 -35.13 15.70
C SER A 22 -0.25 -35.80 16.33
N ALA A 23 -1.32 -36.02 15.55
CA ALA A 23 -1.89 -37.34 15.20
C ALA A 23 -3.42 -37.32 14.94
N SER A 24 -3.80 -38.04 13.88
CA SER A 24 -5.13 -38.57 13.51
C SER A 24 -5.92 -37.79 12.42
N ALA A 25 -5.98 -38.41 11.24
CA ALA A 25 -6.84 -38.05 10.09
C ALA A 25 -8.28 -38.62 10.29
N PRO A 26 -9.33 -38.25 9.52
CA PRO A 26 -9.33 -38.26 8.05
C PRO A 26 -9.95 -37.04 7.32
N ASN A 27 -9.35 -36.77 6.16
CA ASN A 27 -9.97 -36.34 4.88
C ASN A 27 -10.97 -35.16 4.87
N ILE A 28 -10.48 -33.92 4.66
CA ILE A 28 -11.16 -32.88 3.88
C ILE A 28 -10.11 -32.03 3.12
N GLU A 29 -10.25 -32.06 1.80
CA GLU A 29 -9.82 -31.14 0.73
C GLU A 29 -8.73 -30.08 0.99
N HIS A 30 -7.74 -30.13 0.09
CA HIS A 30 -6.67 -29.15 -0.11
C HIS A 30 -7.23 -27.72 -0.37
N ALA A 31 -7.30 -26.91 0.68
CA ALA A 31 -7.39 -25.45 0.54
C ALA A 31 -6.69 -24.77 1.72
N HIS A 32 -5.35 -24.87 1.77
CA HIS A 32 -4.55 -23.94 2.56
C HIS A 32 -4.50 -22.58 1.86
N ALA A 33 -5.67 -21.94 1.78
CA ALA A 33 -5.76 -20.51 1.62
C ALA A 33 -5.10 -19.90 2.86
N CYS A 34 -3.88 -19.36 2.69
CA CYS A 34 -3.30 -18.47 3.67
C CYS A 34 -4.32 -17.35 3.92
N LYS A 35 -5.03 -17.41 5.05
CA LYS A 35 -5.99 -16.39 5.48
C LYS A 35 -5.20 -15.11 5.72
N GLN A 36 -4.92 -14.34 4.67
CA GLN A 36 -4.59 -12.93 4.81
C GLN A 36 -5.70 -12.32 5.64
N LYS A 37 -5.33 -11.69 6.76
CA LYS A 37 -6.30 -11.01 7.63
C LYS A 37 -7.08 -10.02 6.76
N ARG A 38 -8.40 -10.14 6.80
CA ARG A 38 -9.33 -9.25 6.11
C ARG A 38 -9.02 -7.83 6.59
N GLY A 39 -8.91 -6.87 5.68
CA GLY A 39 -8.74 -5.48 6.11
C GLY A 39 -10.03 -5.01 6.79
N ASP A 40 -10.01 -4.82 8.10
CA ASP A 40 -11.22 -4.61 8.92
C ASP A 40 -11.97 -3.29 8.61
N ASN A 41 -11.41 -2.42 7.76
CA ASN A 41 -11.95 -1.10 7.43
C ASN A 41 -12.33 -0.90 5.95
N LEU A 42 -12.30 -1.99 5.18
CA LEU A 42 -12.91 -2.07 3.84
C LEU A 42 -14.11 -3.01 3.89
N GLU A 43 -15.23 -2.58 3.33
CA GLU A 43 -16.47 -3.36 3.32
C GLU A 43 -16.32 -4.65 2.50
N LYS A 44 -15.56 -4.58 1.40
CA LYS A 44 -15.32 -5.74 0.54
C LYS A 44 -13.84 -6.11 0.49
N TYR A 45 -13.57 -7.35 0.91
CA TYR A 45 -12.29 -8.00 0.66
C TYR A 45 -12.13 -8.33 -0.83
N ILE A 46 -10.96 -8.02 -1.38
CA ILE A 46 -10.55 -8.44 -2.72
C ILE A 46 -9.37 -9.41 -2.60
N SER A 47 -9.36 -10.47 -3.42
CA SER A 47 -8.17 -11.30 -3.57
C SER A 47 -7.16 -10.63 -4.50
N ASP A 48 -5.89 -10.99 -4.30
CA ASP A 48 -4.79 -10.66 -5.19
C ASP A 48 -4.66 -9.15 -5.50
N PRO A 49 -4.59 -8.29 -4.46
CA PRO A 49 -4.53 -6.85 -4.63
C PRO A 49 -3.39 -6.38 -5.55
N PHE A 50 -2.20 -6.98 -5.50
CA PHE A 50 -1.06 -6.58 -6.34
C PHE A 50 -1.29 -6.95 -7.80
N THR A 51 -1.84 -8.13 -8.06
CA THR A 51 -2.27 -8.58 -9.39
C THR A 51 -3.34 -7.65 -9.96
N ARG A 52 -4.30 -7.20 -9.14
CA ARG A 52 -5.31 -6.23 -9.57
C ARG A 52 -4.73 -4.84 -9.82
N ILE A 53 -3.71 -4.40 -9.07
CA ILE A 53 -2.99 -3.15 -9.38
C ILE A 53 -2.32 -3.24 -10.76
N ASP A 54 -1.62 -4.34 -11.02
CA ASP A 54 -0.94 -4.57 -12.30
C ASP A 54 -1.90 -4.60 -13.49
N LYS A 55 -3.07 -5.22 -13.30
CA LYS A 55 -4.14 -5.28 -14.31
C LYS A 55 -4.99 -4.02 -14.42
N GLY A 56 -4.77 -3.02 -13.57
CA GLY A 56 -5.60 -1.80 -13.50
C GLY A 56 -7.00 -2.02 -12.90
N THR A 57 -7.27 -3.18 -12.29
CA THR A 57 -8.58 -3.53 -11.72
C THR A 57 -8.65 -3.40 -10.19
N TYR A 58 -7.68 -2.75 -9.56
CA TYR A 58 -7.58 -2.64 -8.09
C TYR A 58 -8.79 -1.99 -7.41
N LEU A 59 -9.38 -0.98 -8.06
CA LEU A 59 -10.58 -0.30 -7.57
C LEU A 59 -11.89 -0.98 -8.01
N HIS A 60 -11.81 -1.94 -8.94
CA HIS A 60 -12.98 -2.58 -9.51
C HIS A 60 -13.60 -3.55 -8.53
N ASP A 61 -14.91 -3.79 -8.72
CA ASP A 61 -15.74 -4.64 -7.86
C ASP A 61 -15.82 -4.20 -6.39
N ARG A 62 -15.43 -2.96 -6.04
CA ARG A 62 -15.51 -2.43 -4.68
C ARG A 62 -16.74 -1.53 -4.49
N PRO A 63 -17.30 -1.46 -3.27
CA PRO A 63 -18.26 -0.43 -2.90
C PRO A 63 -17.69 0.98 -3.11
N GLU A 64 -18.55 1.94 -3.42
CA GLU A 64 -18.13 3.33 -3.71
C GLU A 64 -17.29 3.93 -2.57
N LYS A 65 -17.73 3.71 -1.33
CA LYS A 65 -17.05 4.22 -0.13
C LYS A 65 -15.64 3.65 0.03
N ASP A 66 -15.44 2.37 -0.27
CA ASP A 66 -14.11 1.74 -0.26
C ASP A 66 -13.20 2.39 -1.31
N VAL A 67 -13.73 2.66 -2.51
CA VAL A 67 -12.98 3.36 -3.56
C VAL A 67 -12.60 4.77 -3.12
N PHE A 68 -13.51 5.51 -2.49
CA PHE A 68 -13.22 6.86 -1.97
C PHE A 68 -12.09 6.83 -0.93
N LYS A 69 -12.16 5.92 0.06
CA LYS A 69 -11.10 5.72 1.07
C LYS A 69 -9.75 5.44 0.41
N LEU A 70 -9.71 4.49 -0.52
CA LEU A 70 -8.49 4.08 -1.20
C LEU A 70 -7.87 5.21 -2.03
N LEU A 71 -8.68 5.99 -2.75
CA LEU A 71 -8.20 7.14 -3.53
C LEU A 71 -7.61 8.22 -2.62
N VAL A 72 -8.31 8.57 -1.53
CA VAL A 72 -7.86 9.57 -0.55
C VAL A 72 -6.55 9.10 0.11
N ASP A 73 -6.49 7.86 0.56
CA ASP A 73 -5.32 7.36 1.29
C ASP A 73 -4.12 7.09 0.37
N ALA A 74 -4.34 6.68 -0.88
CA ALA A 74 -3.28 6.60 -1.88
C ALA A 74 -2.64 7.97 -2.12
N PHE A 75 -3.46 9.02 -2.24
CA PHE A 75 -2.98 10.39 -2.33
C PHE A 75 -2.21 10.80 -1.07
N ARG A 76 -2.78 10.59 0.13
CA ARG A 76 -2.14 10.97 1.40
C ARG A 76 -0.81 10.25 1.60
N MET A 77 -0.72 8.96 1.27
CA MET A 77 0.52 8.19 1.31
C MET A 77 1.57 8.75 0.35
N ARG A 78 1.20 9.03 -0.90
CA ARG A 78 2.13 9.61 -1.88
C ARG A 78 2.65 10.98 -1.42
N LYS A 79 1.81 11.82 -0.81
CA LYS A 79 2.25 13.12 -0.26
C LYS A 79 3.16 12.96 0.95
N ALA A 80 2.85 12.02 1.84
CA ALA A 80 3.68 11.71 2.99
C ALA A 80 5.08 11.24 2.58
N ASP A 81 5.16 10.32 1.60
CA ASP A 81 6.44 9.82 1.09
C ASP A 81 7.23 10.92 0.37
N ALA A 82 6.59 11.76 -0.45
CA ALA A 82 7.27 12.89 -1.11
C ALA A 82 7.87 13.88 -0.11
N TYR A 83 7.14 14.18 0.96
CA TYR A 83 7.64 15.04 2.03
C TYR A 83 8.80 14.39 2.79
N LYS A 84 8.68 13.11 3.17
CA LYS A 84 9.67 12.42 4.00
C LYS A 84 10.95 12.03 3.25
N MET A 85 10.81 11.58 2.00
CA MET A 85 11.91 11.00 1.23
C MET A 85 12.60 12.03 0.34
N GLU A 86 11.86 13.03 -0.16
CA GLU A 86 12.40 14.01 -1.11
C GLU A 86 12.42 15.44 -0.56
N GLY A 87 11.89 15.66 0.64
CA GLY A 87 11.72 17.00 1.21
C GLY A 87 10.72 17.88 0.44
N LYS A 88 9.96 17.30 -0.50
CA LYS A 88 9.04 18.07 -1.36
C LYS A 88 7.72 18.31 -0.65
N THR A 89 7.40 19.58 -0.46
CA THR A 89 6.06 20.00 -0.06
C THR A 89 5.20 20.21 -1.32
N THR A 90 3.92 19.81 -1.25
CA THR A 90 2.97 20.10 -2.33
C THR A 90 2.27 21.41 -2.01
N PRO A 91 2.25 22.41 -2.91
CA PRO A 91 1.48 23.64 -2.70
C PRO A 91 0.00 23.33 -2.41
N ASP A 92 -0.62 24.18 -1.60
CA ASP A 92 -2.02 24.08 -1.18
C ASP A 92 -2.33 22.76 -0.43
N SER A 93 -1.42 22.32 0.45
CA SER A 93 -1.61 21.08 1.22
C SER A 93 -1.33 21.25 2.71
N VAL A 94 -1.71 20.24 3.49
CA VAL A 94 -1.39 20.15 4.93
C VAL A 94 0.12 20.13 5.23
N TYR A 95 0.97 19.94 4.22
CA TYR A 95 2.43 20.01 4.34
C TYR A 95 2.98 21.43 4.15
N THR A 96 2.16 22.37 3.66
CA THR A 96 2.50 23.80 3.52
C THR A 96 1.70 24.69 4.48
N GLY A 97 1.04 24.11 5.48
CA GLY A 97 0.24 24.84 6.47
C GLY A 97 -1.21 25.12 6.06
N THR A 98 -1.66 24.63 4.90
CA THR A 98 -3.06 24.73 4.47
C THR A 98 -3.93 23.78 5.31
N ALA A 99 -5.16 24.19 5.63
CA ALA A 99 -6.09 23.38 6.44
C ALA A 99 -6.49 22.05 5.77
N SER A 100 -6.47 22.01 4.43
CA SER A 100 -6.86 20.85 3.63
C SER A 100 -5.89 20.67 2.45
N SER A 101 -5.80 19.42 1.95
CA SER A 101 -5.12 19.06 0.70
C SER A 101 -6.08 18.85 -0.47
N ILE A 102 -7.31 19.39 -0.43
CA ILE A 102 -8.33 19.20 -1.47
C ILE A 102 -7.88 19.65 -2.86
N VAL A 103 -7.16 20.78 -2.96
CA VAL A 103 -6.68 21.33 -4.23
C VAL A 103 -5.70 20.35 -4.92
N PRO A 104 -4.64 19.86 -4.27
CA PRO A 104 -3.78 18.83 -4.86
C PRO A 104 -4.47 17.47 -5.01
N PHE A 105 -5.47 17.15 -4.20
CA PHE A 105 -6.26 15.93 -4.37
C PHE A 105 -7.10 15.96 -5.67
N ARG A 106 -7.73 17.09 -5.99
CA ARG A 106 -8.43 17.28 -7.29
C ARG A 106 -7.51 17.05 -8.48
N ARG A 107 -6.28 17.58 -8.41
CA ARG A 107 -5.25 17.35 -9.43
C ARG A 107 -4.85 15.88 -9.53
N PHE A 108 -4.78 15.19 -8.40
CA PHE A 108 -4.53 13.75 -8.36
C PHE A 108 -5.67 12.97 -9.04
N LEU A 109 -6.94 13.21 -8.68
CA LEU A 109 -8.10 12.53 -9.28
C LEU A 109 -8.17 12.73 -10.80
N LEU A 110 -7.96 13.95 -11.28
CA LEU A 110 -7.92 14.24 -12.72
C LEU A 110 -6.91 13.35 -13.46
N ARG A 111 -5.75 13.09 -12.86
CA ARG A 111 -4.73 12.24 -13.47
C ARG A 111 -5.09 10.76 -13.44
N VAL A 112 -5.66 10.28 -12.33
CA VAL A 112 -6.13 8.90 -12.25
C VAL A 112 -7.24 8.64 -13.28
N GLU A 113 -8.16 9.60 -13.47
CA GLU A 113 -9.25 9.51 -14.44
C GLU A 113 -8.76 9.43 -15.90
N LEU A 114 -7.63 10.07 -16.23
CA LEU A 114 -7.05 10.02 -17.57
C LEU A 114 -6.47 8.64 -17.92
N LYS A 115 -6.15 7.82 -16.91
CA LYS A 115 -5.63 6.47 -17.09
C LYS A 115 -6.80 5.51 -17.38
N ARG A 116 -6.96 5.14 -18.65
CA ARG A 116 -8.03 4.23 -19.10
C ARG A 116 -8.01 2.91 -18.31
N GLY A 117 -9.18 2.48 -17.86
CA GLY A 117 -9.38 1.19 -17.20
C GLY A 117 -9.13 1.16 -15.69
N TYR A 118 -8.63 2.23 -15.07
CA TYR A 118 -8.32 2.23 -13.63
C TYR A 118 -9.51 2.59 -12.73
N MET A 119 -10.43 3.39 -13.24
CA MET A 119 -11.65 3.74 -12.52
C MET A 119 -12.75 2.69 -12.74
N PRO A 120 -13.58 2.41 -11.71
CA PRO A 120 -14.77 1.58 -11.86
C PRO A 120 -15.75 2.15 -12.90
N SER A 121 -16.59 1.29 -13.48
CA SER A 121 -17.56 1.68 -14.53
C SER A 121 -18.61 2.70 -14.08
N TRP A 122 -18.91 2.73 -12.77
CA TRP A 122 -19.83 3.71 -12.18
C TRP A 122 -19.17 5.07 -11.90
N TRP A 123 -17.85 5.19 -12.04
CA TRP A 123 -17.15 6.44 -11.77
C TRP A 123 -17.52 7.52 -12.79
N ASN A 124 -17.95 8.67 -12.29
CA ASN A 124 -18.35 9.82 -13.09
C ASN A 124 -18.09 11.13 -12.32
N SER A 125 -18.44 12.27 -12.90
CA SER A 125 -18.22 13.59 -12.30
C SER A 125 -18.97 13.81 -10.97
N GLU A 126 -20.14 13.19 -10.79
CA GLU A 126 -20.88 13.23 -9.52
C GLU A 126 -20.12 12.45 -8.45
N LYS A 127 -19.67 11.24 -8.76
CA LYS A 127 -18.90 10.39 -7.84
C LYS A 127 -17.54 10.98 -7.47
N LYS A 128 -16.93 11.72 -8.40
CA LYS A 128 -15.75 12.53 -8.11
C LYS A 128 -16.05 13.59 -7.03
N LYS A 129 -17.15 14.33 -7.16
CA LYS A 129 -17.57 15.34 -6.19
C LYS A 129 -17.89 14.73 -4.83
N GLU A 130 -18.59 13.59 -4.81
CA GLU A 130 -18.84 12.83 -3.59
C GLU A 130 -17.52 12.38 -2.92
N CYS A 131 -16.54 11.91 -3.70
CA CYS A 131 -15.23 11.53 -3.17
C CYS A 131 -14.46 12.73 -2.58
N GLU A 132 -14.55 13.90 -3.20
CA GLU A 132 -13.98 15.15 -2.68
C GLU A 132 -14.64 15.56 -1.36
N GLU A 133 -15.97 15.55 -1.31
CA GLU A 133 -16.76 15.87 -0.11
C GLU A 133 -16.49 14.87 1.02
N PHE A 134 -16.38 13.57 0.69
CA PHE A 134 -16.01 12.52 1.63
C PHE A 134 -14.67 12.81 2.30
N GLY A 135 -13.65 13.19 1.52
CA GLY A 135 -12.33 13.55 2.04
C GLY A 135 -12.29 14.83 2.88
N GLU A 136 -13.29 15.71 2.73
CA GLU A 136 -13.39 17.00 3.44
C GLU A 136 -14.30 16.99 4.68
N THR A 137 -15.29 16.08 4.71
CA THR A 137 -16.35 16.05 5.74
C THR A 137 -15.75 15.97 7.14
N GLY A 138 -14.69 15.18 7.30
CA GLY A 138 -14.12 14.91 8.61
C GLY A 138 -14.94 13.93 9.41
N GLY A 139 -14.32 12.86 9.89
CA GLY A 139 -15.00 11.82 10.66
C GLY A 139 -14.59 10.42 10.24
N ASP A 140 -14.04 10.27 9.04
CA ASP A 140 -13.34 9.05 8.62
C ASP A 140 -11.82 9.18 8.86
N PHE A 141 -11.11 8.06 8.81
CA PHE A 141 -9.66 8.03 8.76
C PHE A 141 -9.12 8.69 7.49
N SER A 142 -9.84 8.51 6.38
CA SER A 142 -9.54 9.00 5.04
C SER A 142 -9.88 10.50 4.93
N ASP A 143 -9.09 11.35 5.59
CA ASP A 143 -9.33 12.78 5.74
C ASP A 143 -8.20 13.60 5.10
N LEU A 144 -8.53 14.44 4.12
CA LEU A 144 -7.58 15.28 3.37
C LEU A 144 -6.95 16.40 4.19
N ARG A 145 -7.51 16.65 5.38
CA ARG A 145 -7.02 17.64 6.35
C ARG A 145 -6.00 17.05 7.31
N LYS A 146 -5.67 15.75 7.18
CA LYS A 146 -4.71 15.03 8.02
C LYS A 146 -3.58 14.42 7.21
N LYS A 147 -2.36 14.53 7.75
CA LYS A 147 -1.19 13.79 7.26
C LYS A 147 -1.39 12.29 7.49
N ALA A 148 -0.86 11.47 6.58
CA ALA A 148 -0.78 10.01 6.76
C ALA A 148 0.64 9.60 7.16
N THR A 149 0.75 8.45 7.83
CA THR A 149 2.02 7.76 8.08
C THR A 149 1.88 6.31 7.67
N LYS A 150 3.01 5.61 7.47
CA LYS A 150 2.96 4.18 7.16
C LYS A 150 2.24 3.42 8.29
N GLU A 151 2.56 3.77 9.53
CA GLU A 151 2.07 3.10 10.74
C GLU A 151 0.57 3.28 10.91
N ASN A 152 0.05 4.51 10.70
CA ASN A 152 -1.38 4.75 10.86
C ASN A 152 -2.23 4.08 9.76
N VAL A 153 -1.70 3.95 8.54
CA VAL A 153 -2.37 3.19 7.46
C VAL A 153 -2.38 1.70 7.78
N MET A 154 -1.27 1.13 8.22
CA MET A 154 -1.23 -0.30 8.63
C MET A 154 -2.21 -0.56 9.77
N GLU A 155 -2.23 0.33 10.77
CA GLU A 155 -3.13 0.20 11.91
C GLU A 155 -4.60 0.36 11.50
N HIS A 156 -4.91 1.30 10.61
CA HIS A 156 -6.28 1.49 10.14
C HIS A 156 -6.76 0.28 9.35
N TYR A 157 -6.03 -0.15 8.32
CA TYR A 157 -6.49 -1.24 7.48
C TYR A 157 -6.22 -2.64 8.04
N LYS A 158 -5.50 -2.76 9.17
CA LYS A 158 -5.09 -4.04 9.76
C LYS A 158 -4.32 -4.95 8.79
N ASP A 159 -3.62 -4.34 7.83
CA ASP A 159 -2.85 -5.01 6.80
C ASP A 159 -1.48 -4.33 6.65
N GLU A 160 -0.42 -5.08 6.93
CA GLU A 160 0.97 -4.62 6.84
C GLU A 160 1.39 -4.25 5.41
N LYS A 161 0.74 -4.86 4.43
CA LYS A 161 1.00 -4.63 3.01
C LYS A 161 0.20 -3.44 2.47
N MET A 162 -0.74 -2.89 3.23
CA MET A 162 -1.62 -1.83 2.75
C MET A 162 -0.89 -0.57 2.29
N PRO A 163 0.10 -0.01 3.03
CA PRO A 163 0.87 1.12 2.53
C PRO A 163 1.57 0.84 1.20
N MET A 164 1.99 -0.41 0.98
CA MET A 164 2.62 -0.82 -0.27
C MET A 164 1.60 -0.90 -1.42
N GLN A 165 0.41 -1.45 -1.17
CA GLN A 165 -0.69 -1.44 -2.15
C GLN A 165 -1.02 -0.02 -2.60
N LEU A 166 -1.20 0.91 -1.65
CA LEU A 166 -1.55 2.31 -1.93
C LEU A 166 -0.46 3.03 -2.75
N ARG A 167 0.81 2.80 -2.44
CA ARG A 167 1.95 3.36 -3.19
C ARG A 167 1.99 2.87 -4.62
N MET A 168 1.89 1.55 -4.80
CA MET A 168 1.93 0.91 -6.12
C MET A 168 0.74 1.30 -6.97
N PHE A 169 -0.45 1.37 -6.37
CA PHE A 169 -1.65 1.88 -7.04
C PHE A 169 -1.44 3.33 -7.50
N ALA A 170 -0.95 4.22 -6.63
CA ALA A 170 -0.73 5.62 -7.00
C ALA A 170 0.34 5.79 -8.09
N GLU A 171 1.43 5.01 -8.05
CA GLU A 171 2.44 4.98 -9.11
C GLU A 171 1.82 4.57 -10.45
N GLU A 172 1.04 3.50 -10.47
CA GLU A 172 0.42 3.02 -11.70
C GLU A 172 -0.65 3.94 -12.26
N ALA A 173 -1.52 4.43 -11.40
CA ALA A 173 -2.59 5.33 -11.78
C ALA A 173 -2.04 6.66 -12.34
N LEU A 174 -0.90 7.14 -11.84
CA LEU A 174 -0.29 8.40 -12.28
C LEU A 174 0.72 8.22 -13.42
N GLY A 175 1.22 7.00 -13.65
CA GLY A 175 2.31 6.72 -14.58
C GLY A 175 3.64 7.34 -14.16
N GLU A 176 3.87 7.49 -12.85
CA GLU A 176 5.06 8.16 -12.29
C GLU A 176 5.66 7.34 -11.16
N PRO A 177 7.00 7.32 -11.02
CA PRO A 177 7.66 6.62 -9.92
C PRO A 177 7.10 7.04 -8.55
N ALA A 178 7.12 6.11 -7.60
CA ALA A 178 6.92 6.44 -6.20
C ALA A 178 7.99 7.44 -5.71
N PRO A 179 7.66 8.35 -4.77
CA PRO A 179 8.64 9.28 -4.26
C PRO A 179 9.84 8.57 -3.62
N GLY A 180 11.04 9.06 -3.91
CA GLY A 180 12.30 8.50 -3.40
C GLY A 180 12.75 7.20 -4.09
N THR A 181 12.13 6.82 -5.22
CA THR A 181 12.54 5.64 -6.00
C THR A 181 13.01 6.01 -7.41
N LEU A 182 13.81 5.13 -8.01
CA LEU A 182 14.23 5.28 -9.41
C LEU A 182 13.10 4.85 -10.36
N PRO A 183 13.04 5.41 -11.58
CA PRO A 183 12.12 4.93 -12.61
C PRO A 183 12.23 3.42 -12.83
N GLY A 184 11.10 2.72 -12.86
CA GLY A 184 11.03 1.27 -13.05
C GLY A 184 11.19 0.42 -11.79
N ALA A 185 11.60 0.99 -10.65
CA ALA A 185 11.72 0.25 -9.39
C ALA A 185 10.36 -0.33 -8.90
N GLY A 186 9.26 0.40 -9.12
CA GLY A 186 7.92 -0.06 -8.75
C GLY A 186 7.46 -1.25 -9.60
N ALA A 187 7.83 -1.32 -10.88
CA ALA A 187 7.47 -2.44 -11.76
C ALA A 187 8.08 -3.76 -11.29
N GLY A 188 9.38 -3.76 -10.95
CA GLY A 188 10.05 -4.95 -10.41
C GLY A 188 9.45 -5.42 -9.09
N MET A 189 9.17 -4.49 -8.17
CA MET A 189 8.55 -4.82 -6.90
C MET A 189 7.11 -5.35 -7.07
N ARG A 190 6.31 -4.77 -7.98
CA ARG A 190 4.97 -5.29 -8.29
C ARG A 190 5.02 -6.69 -8.87
N ALA A 191 5.90 -6.95 -9.84
CA ALA A 191 6.05 -8.28 -10.43
C ALA A 191 6.38 -9.34 -9.37
N LEU A 192 7.27 -9.01 -8.43
CA LEU A 192 7.59 -9.87 -7.29
C LEU A 192 6.35 -10.13 -6.42
N MET A 193 5.60 -9.08 -6.08
CA MET A 193 4.41 -9.23 -5.24
C MET A 193 3.29 -10.03 -5.91
N THR A 194 3.05 -9.82 -7.21
CA THR A 194 2.12 -10.61 -8.02
C THR A 194 2.52 -12.09 -8.08
N MET A 195 3.82 -12.38 -8.20
CA MET A 195 4.31 -13.77 -8.14
C MET A 195 4.05 -14.40 -6.76
N MET A 196 4.25 -13.67 -5.68
CA MET A 196 3.97 -14.15 -4.32
C MET A 196 2.47 -14.41 -4.09
N GLU A 197 1.57 -13.60 -4.68
CA GLU A 197 0.12 -13.84 -4.63
C GLU A 197 -0.28 -15.11 -5.39
N ALA A 198 0.36 -15.38 -6.53
CA ALA A 198 0.12 -16.58 -7.34
C ALA A 198 0.67 -17.89 -6.71
N GLY A 199 1.18 -17.84 -5.47
CA GLY A 199 1.77 -19.00 -4.78
C GLY A 199 3.19 -19.34 -5.23
N GLY A 200 3.87 -18.43 -5.95
CA GLY A 200 5.29 -18.56 -6.24
C GLY A 200 6.10 -18.49 -4.94
N THR A 201 6.73 -19.60 -4.56
CA THR A 201 7.64 -19.66 -3.43
C THR A 201 8.81 -18.71 -3.68
N GLY A 202 8.89 -17.64 -2.89
CA GLY A 202 10.04 -16.73 -2.82
C GLY A 202 11.29 -17.38 -2.21
N ASP A 203 11.58 -18.64 -2.56
CA ASP A 203 12.64 -19.46 -1.99
C ASP A 203 14.02 -19.20 -2.65
N GLY A 204 14.27 -17.95 -3.07
CA GLY A 204 15.42 -17.62 -3.89
C GLY A 204 15.90 -16.17 -3.88
N LEU A 205 15.32 -15.27 -3.08
CA LEU A 205 15.87 -13.92 -2.90
C LEU A 205 16.56 -13.81 -1.53
N HIS A 206 17.58 -14.64 -1.34
CA HIS A 206 18.66 -14.29 -0.43
C HIS A 206 19.34 -13.05 -1.01
N TYR A 207 19.06 -11.89 -0.43
CA TYR A 207 19.85 -10.68 -0.66
C TYR A 207 21.29 -11.01 -0.26
N SER A 208 22.12 -11.41 -1.23
CA SER A 208 23.55 -11.46 -1.07
C SER A 208 24.03 -10.02 -0.90
N MET A 209 24.04 -9.54 0.34
CA MET A 209 24.98 -8.49 0.73
C MET A 209 26.36 -9.10 0.56
N HIS A 210 26.93 -8.97 -0.64
CA HIS A 210 28.34 -9.21 -0.86
C HIS A 210 29.11 -8.35 0.15
N ASN A 211 29.75 -9.04 1.09
CA ASN A 211 30.75 -8.48 2.00
C ASN A 211 31.79 -7.71 1.19
N ILE A 212 31.73 -6.37 1.23
CA ILE A 212 32.89 -5.53 0.95
C ILE A 212 33.66 -5.41 2.26
N SER A 213 34.40 -6.46 2.59
CA SER A 213 35.49 -6.39 3.55
C SER A 213 36.43 -7.53 3.24
N GLU A 214 37.40 -7.26 2.36
CA GLU A 214 38.76 -7.82 2.37
C GLU A 214 39.46 -7.58 1.02
N ARG A 215 39.92 -6.33 0.81
CA ARG A 215 41.11 -6.06 -0.01
C ARG A 215 41.82 -4.81 0.50
N ARG A 216 42.61 -4.97 1.56
CA ARG A 216 43.89 -4.28 1.71
C ARG A 216 44.87 -5.24 2.37
N ARG A 217 45.54 -6.05 1.55
CA ARG A 217 46.95 -6.34 1.77
C ARG A 217 47.72 -5.17 1.15
N GLY A 218 48.52 -4.52 1.99
CA GLY A 218 49.55 -3.55 1.67
C GLY A 218 50.48 -3.58 2.86
#